data_AF-A0A2T4VL85-F1
#
_entry.id   AF-A0A2T4VL85-F1
#
_cell.length_a   1.000
_cell.length_b   1.000
_cell.length_c   1.000
_cell.angle_alpha   90.00
_cell.angle_beta   90.00
_cell.angle_gamma   90.00
#
_symmetry.space_group_name_H-M   'P 1'
#
loop_
_entity.id
_entity.type
_entity.pdbx_description
1 polymer ?
#
loop_
_entity_poly.entity_id
_entity_poly.type
_entity_poly.pdbx_seq_one_letter_code
_entity_poly.pdbx_strand_id
1 'polypeptide(L)'
;MSLLPESASFEELVQDYFLAMRGSGLMLSALDAELLTSWAEQGVPFEVVARGIARSAEKALWDARPGEPVLRSLRACRKQVEAEIKKHRERSAGAGSEGSRRTARTRSWEELRHAQLQASLERLAEREPGLAPQIHRLMEAVLHEVPTEFARMEAQESLVGLVLLRALPFSERRGLWRSARGEAVDQQYMSFRARRLARRFRLLAVVRRRLGLMDA
;
A
#
# COMPACT_ATOMS: atom_id res chain seq x y z
N MET A 1 -4.75 -10.83 -4.43
CA MET A 1 -5.98 -11.35 -5.08
C MET A 1 -6.49 -10.32 -6.06
N SER A 2 -6.69 -10.72 -7.31
CA SER A 2 -7.03 -9.88 -8.47
C SER A 2 -8.22 -8.92 -8.23
N LEU A 3 -8.11 -7.69 -8.73
CA LEU A 3 -9.03 -6.57 -8.44
C LEU A 3 -10.22 -6.47 -9.42
N LEU A 4 -10.25 -7.32 -10.44
CA LEU A 4 -11.28 -7.41 -11.49
C LEU A 4 -11.64 -8.90 -11.73
N PRO A 5 -12.57 -9.26 -12.66
CA PRO A 5 -12.83 -10.66 -13.02
C PRO A 5 -11.53 -11.41 -13.36
N GLU A 6 -11.51 -12.74 -13.25
CA GLU A 6 -10.32 -13.54 -13.64
C GLU A 6 -9.91 -13.32 -15.11
N SER A 7 -10.82 -12.79 -15.93
CA SER A 7 -10.61 -12.42 -17.33
C SER A 7 -10.07 -11.01 -17.58
N ALA A 8 -9.82 -10.22 -16.53
CA ALA A 8 -9.39 -8.83 -16.69
C ALA A 8 -7.96 -8.75 -17.20
N SER A 9 -7.70 -7.79 -18.09
CA SER A 9 -6.37 -7.59 -18.62
C SER A 9 -5.42 -7.03 -17.56
N PHE A 10 -4.12 -7.20 -17.78
CA PHE A 10 -3.08 -6.61 -16.92
C PHE A 10 -3.26 -5.10 -16.79
N GLU A 11 -3.55 -4.42 -17.89
CA GLU A 11 -3.75 -2.98 -17.95
C GLU A 11 -4.95 -2.54 -17.10
N GLU A 12 -6.06 -3.26 -17.20
CA GLU A 12 -7.26 -2.98 -16.40
C GLU A 12 -6.96 -3.15 -14.90
N LEU A 13 -6.21 -4.19 -14.52
CA LEU A 13 -5.84 -4.43 -13.12
C LEU A 13 -4.96 -3.31 -12.56
N VAL A 14 -3.95 -2.88 -13.33
CA VAL A 14 -3.07 -1.78 -12.91
C VAL A 14 -3.83 -0.47 -12.85
N GLN A 15 -4.70 -0.17 -13.83
CA GLN A 15 -5.52 1.04 -13.83
C GLN A 15 -6.45 1.07 -12.62
N ASP A 16 -7.18 0.00 -12.34
CA ASP A 16 -8.11 -0.07 -11.20
C ASP A 16 -7.37 0.11 -9.86
N TYR A 17 -6.19 -0.51 -9.71
CA TYR A 17 -5.35 -0.33 -8.54
C TYR A 17 -4.80 1.10 -8.42
N PHE A 18 -4.30 1.68 -9.52
CA PHE A 18 -3.79 3.04 -9.53
C PHE A 18 -4.87 4.06 -9.14
N LEU A 19 -6.06 3.96 -9.73
CA LEU A 19 -7.19 4.82 -9.38
C LEU A 19 -7.62 4.62 -7.93
N ALA A 20 -7.58 3.39 -7.42
CA ALA A 20 -7.82 3.10 -6.00
C ALA A 20 -6.85 3.83 -5.06
N MET A 21 -5.55 3.80 -5.38
CA MET A 21 -4.52 4.45 -4.57
C MET A 21 -4.49 5.96 -4.74
N ARG A 22 -4.79 6.46 -5.95
CA ARG A 22 -4.92 7.89 -6.24
C ARG A 22 -6.11 8.51 -5.52
N GLY A 23 -7.21 7.77 -5.43
CA GLY A 23 -8.44 8.16 -4.77
C GLY A 23 -9.37 9.05 -5.60
N SER A 24 -9.00 9.38 -6.85
CA SER A 24 -9.76 10.20 -7.80
C SER A 24 -9.32 9.96 -9.25
N GLY A 25 -10.12 10.46 -10.20
CA GLY A 25 -9.84 10.40 -11.64
C GLY A 25 -10.65 9.34 -12.38
N LEU A 26 -10.80 9.57 -13.69
CA LEU A 26 -11.63 8.74 -14.58
C LEU A 26 -10.82 7.67 -15.29
N MET A 27 -9.69 8.05 -15.90
CA MET A 27 -8.88 7.19 -16.76
C MET A 27 -7.41 7.59 -16.68
N LEU A 28 -6.53 6.71 -17.16
CA LEU A 28 -5.11 7.04 -17.38
C LEU A 28 -4.95 8.03 -18.53
N SER A 29 -3.93 8.88 -18.47
CA SER A 29 -3.54 9.69 -19.62
C SER A 29 -2.97 8.80 -20.74
N ALA A 30 -2.96 9.27 -22.00
CA ALA A 30 -2.36 8.52 -23.10
C ALA A 30 -0.90 8.12 -22.82
N LEU A 31 -0.12 9.03 -22.24
CA LEU A 31 1.27 8.78 -21.86
C LEU A 31 1.42 7.78 -20.70
N ASP A 32 0.44 7.71 -19.80
CA ASP A 32 0.41 6.70 -18.75
C ASP A 32 -0.02 5.33 -19.33
N ALA A 33 -0.91 5.31 -20.32
CA ALA A 33 -1.32 4.10 -21.02
C ALA A 33 -0.15 3.49 -21.83
N GLU A 34 0.63 4.31 -22.56
CA GLU A 34 1.84 3.86 -23.25
C GLU A 34 2.86 3.23 -22.28
N LEU A 35 3.09 3.87 -21.13
CA LEU A 35 3.97 3.32 -20.10
C LEU A 35 3.45 1.96 -19.59
N LEU A 36 2.14 1.86 -19.37
CA LEU A 36 1.51 0.63 -18.91
C LEU A 36 1.64 -0.50 -19.93
N THR A 37 1.38 -0.23 -21.21
CA THR A 37 1.58 -1.18 -22.31
C THR A 37 3.04 -1.66 -22.36
N SER A 38 4.01 -0.76 -22.17
CA SER A 38 5.41 -1.16 -22.15
C SER A 38 5.75 -2.14 -21.03
N TRP A 39 5.09 -2.06 -19.86
CA TRP A 39 5.27 -3.04 -18.78
C TRP A 39 4.57 -4.37 -19.09
N ALA A 40 3.41 -4.32 -19.76
CA ALA A 40 2.68 -5.49 -20.21
C ALA A 40 3.47 -6.30 -21.24
N GLU A 41 4.03 -5.63 -22.26
CA GLU A 41 4.89 -6.23 -23.29
C GLU A 41 6.16 -6.87 -22.72
N GLN A 42 6.68 -6.32 -21.62
CA GLN A 42 7.81 -6.88 -20.88
C GLN A 42 7.44 -8.10 -20.03
N GLY A 43 6.17 -8.51 -20.00
CA GLY A 43 5.67 -9.64 -19.21
C GLY A 43 5.79 -9.43 -17.70
N VAL A 44 5.73 -8.17 -17.24
CA VAL A 44 5.87 -7.86 -15.82
C VAL A 44 4.62 -8.32 -15.06
N PRO A 45 4.75 -9.08 -13.94
CA PRO A 45 3.58 -9.45 -13.14
C PRO A 45 2.90 -8.25 -12.49
N PHE A 46 1.57 -8.28 -12.40
CA PHE A 46 0.75 -7.23 -11.77
C PHE A 46 1.24 -6.88 -10.36
N GLU A 47 1.60 -7.87 -9.54
CA GLU A 47 2.01 -7.69 -8.15
C GLU A 47 3.31 -6.90 -8.01
N VAL A 48 4.14 -6.88 -9.05
CA VAL A 48 5.39 -6.11 -9.09
C VAL A 48 5.05 -4.63 -9.33
N VAL A 49 4.14 -4.35 -10.27
CA VAL A 49 3.66 -2.99 -10.56
C VAL A 49 2.85 -2.43 -9.39
N ALA A 50 1.94 -3.22 -8.84
CA ALA A 50 1.13 -2.84 -7.68
C ALA A 50 2.02 -2.47 -6.47
N ARG A 51 3.08 -3.24 -6.19
CA ARG A 51 4.09 -2.90 -5.18
C ARG A 51 4.72 -1.53 -5.41
N GLY A 52 5.15 -1.25 -6.64
CA GLY A 52 5.73 0.04 -6.99
C GLY A 52 4.76 1.20 -6.83
N ILE A 53 3.49 1.02 -7.22
CA ILE A 53 2.42 2.01 -7.04
C ILE A 53 2.14 2.25 -5.55
N ALA A 54 2.01 1.19 -4.75
CA ALA A 54 1.76 1.29 -3.32
C ALA A 54 2.84 2.09 -2.61
N ARG A 55 4.11 1.78 -2.92
CA ARG A 55 5.28 2.50 -2.39
C ARG A 55 5.30 3.96 -2.83
N SER A 56 4.84 4.25 -4.04
CA SER A 56 4.73 5.63 -4.54
C SER A 56 3.63 6.39 -3.79
N ALA A 57 2.48 5.76 -3.56
CA ALA A 57 1.35 6.35 -2.85
C ALA A 57 1.70 6.66 -1.40
N GLU A 58 2.39 5.75 -0.73
CA GLU A 58 2.89 5.93 0.63
C GLU A 58 3.86 7.11 0.71
N LYS A 59 4.83 7.19 -0.21
CA LYS A 59 5.74 8.33 -0.27
C LYS A 59 5.01 9.64 -0.53
N ALA A 60 4.05 9.63 -1.45
CA ALA A 60 3.31 10.83 -1.82
C ALA A 60 2.30 11.27 -0.74
N LEU A 61 1.93 10.39 0.21
CA LEU A 61 1.04 10.72 1.32
C LEU A 61 1.60 11.85 2.21
N TRP A 62 2.93 12.02 2.22
CA TRP A 62 3.64 13.10 2.90
C TRP A 62 3.50 14.45 2.20
N ASP A 63 3.53 14.44 0.87
CA ASP A 63 3.54 15.66 0.06
C ASP A 63 2.12 16.11 -0.32
N ALA A 64 1.13 15.22 -0.20
CA ALA A 64 -0.25 15.47 -0.62
C ALA A 64 -0.93 16.51 0.29
N ARG A 65 -1.36 17.61 -0.32
CA ARG A 65 -2.15 18.66 0.34
C ARG A 65 -3.60 18.21 0.54
N PRO A 66 -4.32 18.75 1.54
CA PRO A 66 -5.75 18.49 1.69
C PRO A 66 -6.51 18.83 0.40
N GLY A 67 -7.28 17.87 -0.12
CA GLY A 67 -8.04 18.02 -1.37
C GLY A 67 -7.29 17.67 -2.66
N GLU A 68 -5.96 17.44 -2.60
CA GLU A 68 -5.21 16.95 -3.75
C GLU A 68 -5.18 15.41 -3.79
N PRO A 69 -5.19 14.79 -4.99
CA PRO A 69 -5.00 13.36 -5.13
C PRO A 69 -3.63 12.94 -4.60
N VAL A 70 -3.55 11.78 -3.92
CA VAL A 70 -2.28 11.28 -3.38
C VAL A 70 -1.28 10.99 -4.50
N LEU A 71 -1.75 10.48 -5.63
CA LEU A 71 -0.93 10.24 -6.81
C LEU A 71 -1.32 11.19 -7.94
N ARG A 72 -0.33 11.80 -8.59
CA ARG A 72 -0.56 12.72 -9.71
C ARG A 72 -0.77 11.99 -11.04
N SER A 73 0.06 11.00 -11.34
CA SER A 73 0.04 10.19 -12.56
C SER A 73 0.73 8.84 -12.36
N LEU A 74 0.50 7.90 -13.27
CA LEU A 74 1.18 6.60 -13.23
C LEU A 74 2.68 6.76 -13.50
N ARG A 75 3.05 7.69 -14.40
CA ARG A 75 4.44 8.08 -14.66
C ARG A 75 5.19 8.56 -13.41
N ALA A 76 4.51 9.21 -12.46
CA ALA A 76 5.13 9.60 -11.20
C ALA A 76 5.55 8.38 -10.35
N CYS A 77 4.91 7.21 -10.56
CA CYS A 77 5.24 5.95 -9.91
C CYS A 77 6.37 5.18 -10.62
N ARG A 78 6.78 5.61 -11.83
CA ARG A 78 7.70 4.85 -12.69
C ARG A 78 8.98 4.45 -11.96
N LYS A 79 9.62 5.38 -11.25
CA LYS A 79 10.88 5.10 -10.56
C LYS A 79 10.78 3.93 -9.57
N GLN A 80 9.69 3.88 -8.80
CA GLN A 80 9.44 2.82 -7.82
C GLN A 80 9.06 1.52 -8.51
N VAL A 81 8.21 1.58 -9.55
CA VAL A 81 7.82 0.39 -10.33
C VAL A 81 9.04 -0.25 -11.01
N GLU A 82 9.87 0.53 -11.69
CA GLU A 82 11.10 0.04 -12.33
C GLU A 82 12.08 -0.58 -11.32
N ALA A 83 12.16 -0.03 -10.11
CA ALA A 83 12.97 -0.60 -9.05
C ALA A 83 12.45 -1.98 -8.60
N GLU A 84 11.13 -2.16 -8.52
CA GLU A 84 10.53 -3.47 -8.21
C GLU A 84 10.66 -4.46 -9.38
N ILE A 85 10.55 -3.98 -10.63
CA ILE A 85 10.81 -4.80 -11.84
C ILE A 85 12.24 -5.32 -11.83
N LYS A 86 13.23 -4.45 -11.55
CA LYS A 86 14.64 -4.84 -11.46
C LYS A 86 14.84 -5.93 -10.40
N LYS A 87 14.33 -5.74 -9.18
CA LYS A 87 14.41 -6.75 -8.11
C LYS A 87 13.72 -8.06 -8.47
N HIS A 88 12.60 -8.00 -9.19
CA HIS A 88 11.90 -9.19 -9.66
C HIS A 88 12.77 -9.97 -10.65
N ARG A 89 13.35 -9.29 -11.64
CA ARG A 89 14.27 -9.90 -12.63
C ARG A 89 15.49 -10.53 -11.98
N GLU A 90 16.13 -9.84 -11.03
CA GLU A 90 17.28 -10.36 -10.29
C GLU A 90 16.95 -11.65 -9.53
N ARG A 91 15.78 -11.70 -8.87
CA ARG A 91 15.31 -12.91 -8.17
C ARG A 91 15.00 -14.05 -9.13
N SER A 92 14.35 -13.76 -10.25
CA SER A 92 14.02 -14.78 -11.26
C SER A 92 15.26 -15.34 -11.96
N ALA A 93 16.29 -14.51 -12.20
CA ALA A 93 17.56 -14.96 -12.79
C ALA A 93 18.40 -15.83 -11.84
N GLY A 94 18.32 -15.61 -10.52
CA GLY A 94 19.00 -16.42 -9.52
C GLY A 94 18.35 -17.77 -9.21
N ALA A 95 17.10 -17.99 -9.64
CA ALA A 95 16.36 -19.23 -9.36
C ALA A 95 16.87 -20.46 -10.15
N GLY A 96 17.71 -20.27 -11.17
CA GLY A 96 18.33 -21.35 -11.94
C GLY A 96 19.73 -21.77 -11.48
N SER A 97 20.24 -21.21 -10.38
CA SER A 97 21.58 -21.48 -9.84
C SER A 97 21.47 -21.95 -8.40
N GLU A 98 21.39 -23.27 -8.23
CA GLU A 98 21.48 -23.91 -6.92
C GLU A 98 22.87 -23.64 -6.31
N GLY A 99 22.88 -22.83 -5.26
CA GLY A 99 23.98 -22.72 -4.31
C GLY A 99 25.06 -21.70 -4.63
N SER A 100 24.91 -20.45 -4.19
CA SER A 100 26.09 -19.67 -3.76
C SER A 100 25.75 -18.49 -2.84
N ARG A 101 26.30 -18.57 -1.62
CA ARG A 101 26.71 -17.52 -0.69
C ARG A 101 25.70 -16.42 -0.35
N ARG A 102 25.21 -16.51 0.90
CA ARG A 102 24.73 -15.40 1.73
C ARG A 102 25.85 -14.34 1.86
N THR A 103 25.97 -13.45 0.88
CA THR A 103 26.45 -12.10 1.12
C THR A 103 25.45 -11.42 2.06
N ALA A 104 25.93 -10.56 2.96
CA ALA A 104 25.12 -9.89 4.00
C ALA A 104 23.73 -9.52 3.44
N ARG A 105 22.69 -10.22 3.90
CA ARG A 105 21.32 -10.07 3.37
C ARG A 105 20.93 -8.61 3.54
N THR A 106 20.95 -7.85 2.46
CA THR A 106 20.28 -6.55 2.41
C THR A 106 18.82 -6.86 2.72
N ARG A 107 18.30 -6.32 3.82
CA ARG A 107 16.93 -6.60 4.28
C ARG A 107 15.96 -6.40 3.12
N SER A 108 15.03 -7.34 2.95
CA SER A 108 13.96 -7.17 1.95
C SER A 108 13.17 -5.91 2.26
N TRP A 109 12.52 -5.33 1.26
CA TRP A 109 11.66 -4.18 1.49
C TRP A 109 10.52 -4.51 2.47
N GLU A 110 9.95 -5.71 2.36
CA GLU A 110 8.95 -6.22 3.29
C GLU A 110 9.50 -6.34 4.73
N GLU A 111 10.76 -6.78 4.89
CA GLU A 111 11.42 -6.86 6.20
C GLU A 111 11.68 -5.47 6.80
N LEU A 112 12.13 -4.52 5.98
CA LEU A 112 12.33 -3.14 6.39
C LEU A 112 11.00 -2.50 6.83
N ARG A 113 9.96 -2.66 6.01
CA ARG A 113 8.62 -2.11 6.28
C ARG A 113 7.99 -2.73 7.53
N HIS A 114 8.11 -4.04 7.69
CA HIS A 114 7.63 -4.75 8.88
C HIS A 114 8.32 -4.26 10.15
N ALA A 115 9.66 -4.17 10.13
CA ALA A 115 10.43 -3.67 11.27
C ALA A 115 10.10 -2.20 11.59
N GLN A 116 9.89 -1.39 10.55
CA GLN A 116 9.55 0.03 10.69
C GLN A 116 8.14 0.22 11.27
N LEU A 117 7.18 -0.63 10.89
CA LEU A 117 5.87 -0.68 11.53
C LEU A 117 5.96 -1.08 13.00
N GLN A 118 6.70 -2.16 13.33
CA GLN A 118 6.89 -2.60 14.72
C GLN A 118 7.47 -1.47 15.59
N ALA A 119 8.56 -0.85 15.14
CA ALA A 119 9.20 0.26 15.86
C ALA A 119 8.26 1.48 16.02
N SER A 120 7.41 1.75 15.03
CA SER A 120 6.42 2.84 15.13
C SER A 120 5.29 2.52 16.11
N LEU A 121 4.90 1.24 16.22
CA LEU A 121 3.92 0.81 17.21
C LEU A 121 4.48 0.81 18.63
N GLU A 122 5.74 0.41 18.83
CA GLU A 122 6.43 0.51 20.13
C GLU A 122 6.46 1.96 20.61
N ARG A 123 6.92 2.88 19.76
CA ARG A 123 6.90 4.33 20.06
C ARG A 123 5.48 4.85 20.36
N LEU A 124 4.46 4.32 19.68
CA LEU A 124 3.07 4.69 19.95
C LEU A 124 2.60 4.16 21.31
N ALA A 125 2.99 2.93 21.70
CA ALA A 125 2.63 2.35 22.99
C ALA A 125 3.23 3.14 24.16
N GLU A 126 4.45 3.66 23.99
CA GLU A 126 5.09 4.56 24.96
C GLU A 126 4.35 5.89 25.07
N ARG A 127 3.99 6.50 23.93
CA ARG A 127 3.33 7.81 23.90
C ARG A 127 1.86 7.77 24.34
N GLU A 128 1.15 6.68 24.02
CA GLU A 128 -0.28 6.50 24.35
C GLU A 128 -0.48 5.17 25.12
N PRO A 129 -0.24 5.14 26.45
CA PRO A 129 -0.32 3.91 27.25
C PRO A 129 -1.68 3.21 27.19
N GLY A 130 -2.77 3.94 26.93
CA GLY A 130 -4.10 3.37 26.77
C GLY A 130 -4.26 2.45 25.54
N LEU A 131 -3.38 2.60 24.53
CA LEU A 131 -3.34 1.72 23.36
C LEU A 131 -2.34 0.57 23.52
N ALA A 132 -1.45 0.63 24.50
CA ALA A 132 -0.38 -0.35 24.69
C ALA A 132 -0.89 -1.80 24.74
N PRO A 133 -1.95 -2.18 25.49
CA PRO A 133 -2.40 -3.58 25.51
C PRO A 133 -2.93 -4.07 24.15
N GLN A 134 -3.42 -3.17 23.30
CA GLN A 134 -3.87 -3.52 21.95
C GLN A 134 -2.67 -3.68 21.02
N ILE A 135 -1.65 -2.83 21.17
CA ILE A 135 -0.41 -2.89 20.41
C ILE A 135 0.37 -4.19 20.72
N HIS A 136 0.54 -4.55 21.99
CA HIS A 136 1.21 -5.81 22.35
C HIS A 136 0.50 -7.02 21.73
N ARG A 137 -0.84 -7.08 21.80
CA ARG A 137 -1.62 -8.13 21.12
C ARG A 137 -1.44 -8.14 19.61
N LEU A 138 -1.30 -6.98 18.96
CA LEU A 138 -1.00 -6.92 17.54
C LEU A 138 0.41 -7.43 17.23
N MET A 139 1.40 -7.10 18.06
CA MET A 139 2.76 -7.59 17.90
C MET A 139 2.82 -9.12 17.97
N GLU A 140 2.13 -9.72 18.94
CA GLU A 140 2.10 -11.17 19.14
C GLU A 140 1.22 -11.91 18.12
N ALA A 141 0.02 -11.43 17.84
CA ALA A 141 -0.93 -12.18 17.01
C ALA A 141 -0.80 -11.87 15.51
N VAL A 142 -0.43 -10.63 15.16
CA VAL A 142 -0.46 -10.15 13.78
C VAL A 142 0.94 -9.94 13.22
N LEU A 143 1.87 -9.37 13.99
CA LEU A 143 3.22 -9.02 13.51
C LEU A 143 4.33 -10.00 13.92
N HIS A 144 3.98 -11.22 14.35
CA HIS A 144 4.96 -12.24 14.73
C HIS A 144 5.81 -12.74 13.56
N GLU A 145 5.27 -12.71 12.34
CA GLU A 145 5.95 -13.12 11.11
C GLU A 145 6.06 -11.97 10.12
N VAL A 146 7.20 -11.91 9.43
CA VAL A 146 7.41 -10.99 8.31
C VAL A 146 6.68 -11.53 7.07
N PRO A 147 5.76 -10.75 6.48
CA PRO A 147 5.05 -11.18 5.28
C PRO A 147 5.99 -11.21 4.07
N THR A 148 6.03 -12.32 3.34
CA THR A 148 6.83 -12.46 2.11
C THR A 148 6.05 -12.08 0.84
N GLU A 149 4.73 -12.13 0.93
CA GLU A 149 3.80 -11.76 -0.14
C GLU A 149 3.24 -10.35 0.10
N PHE A 150 3.25 -9.53 -0.94
CA PHE A 150 2.73 -8.16 -0.89
C PHE A 150 1.27 -8.09 -0.39
N ALA A 151 0.41 -8.98 -0.88
CA ALA A 151 -1.00 -8.99 -0.48
C ALA A 151 -1.17 -9.31 1.02
N ARG A 152 -0.32 -10.18 1.59
CA ARG A 152 -0.34 -10.48 3.02
C ARG A 152 0.15 -9.29 3.83
N MET A 153 1.22 -8.63 3.39
CA MET A 153 1.74 -7.42 4.01
C MET A 153 0.68 -6.30 4.04
N GLU A 154 0.05 -5.99 2.90
CA GLU A 154 -1.04 -4.99 2.85
C GLU A 154 -2.19 -5.36 3.78
N ALA A 155 -2.59 -6.64 3.82
CA ALA A 155 -3.67 -7.11 4.69
C ALA A 155 -3.32 -6.96 6.17
N GLN A 156 -2.09 -7.31 6.55
CA GLN A 156 -1.55 -7.22 7.91
C GLN A 156 -1.48 -5.76 8.39
N GLU A 157 -0.88 -4.86 7.61
CA GLU A 157 -0.84 -3.43 7.94
C GLU A 157 -2.24 -2.83 8.07
N SER A 158 -3.12 -3.24 7.16
CA SER A 158 -4.48 -2.76 7.18
C SER A 158 -5.28 -3.30 8.36
N LEU A 159 -4.96 -4.50 8.86
CA LEU A 159 -5.55 -5.06 10.07
C LEU A 159 -5.08 -4.26 11.29
N VAL A 160 -3.77 -4.00 11.40
CA VAL A 160 -3.18 -3.16 12.46
C VAL A 160 -3.91 -1.83 12.56
N GLY A 161 -4.01 -1.10 11.44
CA GLY A 161 -4.65 0.22 11.47
C GLY A 161 -6.15 0.16 11.80
N LEU A 162 -6.88 -0.89 11.40
CA LEU A 162 -8.29 -1.06 11.75
C LEU A 162 -8.49 -1.42 13.24
N VAL A 163 -7.61 -2.25 13.82
CA VAL A 163 -7.65 -2.59 15.24
C VAL A 163 -7.33 -1.36 16.09
N LEU A 164 -6.30 -0.59 15.72
CA LEU A 164 -5.98 0.67 16.39
C LEU A 164 -7.12 1.69 16.27
N LEU A 165 -7.70 1.84 15.08
CA LEU A 165 -8.90 2.65 14.91
C LEU A 165 -10.00 2.19 15.86
N ARG A 166 -10.26 0.88 15.99
CA ARG A 166 -11.31 0.37 16.86
C ARG A 166 -11.05 0.64 18.34
N ALA A 167 -9.78 0.71 18.75
CA ALA A 167 -9.35 0.98 20.12
C ALA A 167 -9.54 2.45 20.54
N LEU A 168 -9.64 3.38 19.59
CA LEU A 168 -9.88 4.79 19.88
C LEU A 168 -11.30 5.06 20.43
N PRO A 169 -11.47 6.14 21.23
CA PRO A 169 -12.79 6.59 21.67
C PRO A 169 -13.77 6.78 20.51
N PHE A 170 -15.06 6.51 20.73
CA PHE A 170 -16.07 6.58 19.67
C PHE A 170 -16.16 7.95 18.99
N SER A 171 -16.01 9.04 19.76
CA SER A 171 -15.98 10.41 19.24
C SER A 171 -14.86 10.62 18.22
N GLU A 172 -13.64 10.17 18.54
CA GLU A 172 -12.47 10.24 17.66
C GLU A 172 -12.64 9.36 16.43
N ARG A 173 -13.07 8.10 16.60
CA ARG A 173 -13.35 7.19 15.48
C ARG A 173 -14.31 7.82 14.47
N ARG A 174 -15.40 8.40 14.96
CA ARG A 174 -16.41 9.07 14.13
C ARG A 174 -15.83 10.27 13.39
N GLY A 175 -14.94 11.03 14.03
CA GLY A 175 -14.20 12.13 13.39
C GLY A 175 -13.35 11.63 12.22
N LEU A 176 -12.52 10.62 12.46
CA LEU A 176 -11.63 10.05 11.43
C LEU A 176 -12.41 9.47 10.24
N TRP A 177 -13.53 8.78 10.51
CA TRP A 177 -14.41 8.26 9.46
C TRP A 177 -15.01 9.37 8.59
N ARG A 178 -15.36 10.51 9.18
CA ARG A 178 -15.87 11.68 8.42
C ARG A 178 -14.76 12.31 7.60
N SER A 179 -13.58 12.51 8.17
CA SER A 179 -12.43 13.06 7.46
C SER A 179 -11.95 12.16 6.31
N ALA A 180 -12.13 10.85 6.42
CA ALA A 180 -11.77 9.89 5.37
C ALA A 180 -12.83 9.75 4.26
N ARG A 181 -14.02 10.34 4.41
CA ARG A 181 -15.02 10.37 3.32
C ARG A 181 -14.49 11.29 2.22
N GLY A 182 -14.05 10.68 1.13
CA GLY A 182 -13.79 11.40 -0.12
C GLY A 182 -15.09 11.85 -0.78
N GLU A 183 -14.99 12.76 -1.73
CA GLU A 183 -16.12 13.23 -2.52
C GLU A 183 -16.74 12.08 -3.34
N ALA A 184 -18.06 12.12 -3.50
CA ALA A 184 -18.80 11.07 -4.18
C ALA A 184 -18.49 11.00 -5.69
N VAL A 185 -18.12 12.14 -6.27
CA VAL A 185 -17.87 12.31 -7.71
C VAL A 185 -16.66 11.47 -8.17
N ASP A 186 -15.64 11.35 -7.34
CA ASP A 186 -14.42 10.59 -7.62
C ASP A 186 -14.62 9.07 -7.73
N GLN A 187 -15.78 8.54 -7.30
CA GLN A 187 -16.02 7.10 -7.16
C GLN A 187 -16.89 6.49 -8.26
N GLN A 188 -17.49 7.31 -9.14
CA GLN A 188 -18.49 6.82 -10.11
C GLN A 188 -17.90 5.84 -11.14
N TYR A 189 -16.60 5.91 -11.39
CA TYR A 189 -15.92 5.17 -12.46
C TYR A 189 -15.00 4.05 -11.94
N MET A 190 -15.01 3.83 -10.63
CA MET A 190 -14.21 2.80 -9.98
C MET A 190 -15.02 1.51 -9.83
N SER A 191 -14.35 0.37 -9.97
CA SER A 191 -14.94 -0.92 -9.61
C SER A 191 -15.41 -0.91 -8.14
N PHE A 192 -16.37 -1.78 -7.77
CA PHE A 192 -16.78 -1.89 -6.36
C PHE A 192 -15.60 -2.21 -5.43
N ARG A 193 -14.65 -3.04 -5.88
CA ARG A 193 -13.44 -3.38 -5.12
C ARG A 193 -12.48 -2.20 -5.03
N ALA A 194 -12.23 -1.47 -6.11
CA ALA A 194 -11.41 -0.26 -6.08
C ALA A 194 -12.01 0.82 -5.16
N ARG A 195 -13.34 0.99 -5.14
CA ARG A 195 -14.00 1.88 -4.17
C ARG A 195 -13.75 1.45 -2.73
N ARG A 196 -13.82 0.15 -2.45
CA ARG A 196 -13.54 -0.40 -1.11
C ARG A 196 -12.08 -0.19 -0.73
N LEU A 197 -11.15 -0.43 -1.65
CA LEU A 197 -9.72 -0.23 -1.46
C LEU A 197 -9.39 1.26 -1.22
N ALA A 198 -9.89 2.16 -2.06
CA ALA A 198 -9.70 3.61 -1.91
C ALA A 198 -10.23 4.14 -0.57
N ARG A 199 -11.43 3.69 -0.16
CA ARG A 199 -12.00 4.05 1.15
C ARG A 199 -11.13 3.55 2.29
N ARG A 200 -10.64 2.31 2.21
CA ARG A 200 -9.75 1.72 3.21
C ARG A 200 -8.43 2.48 3.28
N PHE A 201 -7.81 2.75 2.14
CA PHE A 201 -6.57 3.50 2.03
C PHE A 201 -6.70 4.89 2.67
N ARG A 202 -7.73 5.67 2.30
CA ARG A 202 -7.98 7.00 2.91
C ARG A 202 -8.20 6.92 4.41
N LEU A 203 -8.98 5.96 4.88
CA LEU A 203 -9.23 5.79 6.31
C LEU A 203 -7.92 5.48 7.06
N LEU A 204 -7.14 4.52 6.56
CA LEU A 204 -5.88 4.13 7.18
C LEU A 204 -4.85 5.27 7.13
N ALA A 205 -4.80 6.05 6.05
CA ALA A 205 -3.97 7.23 5.95
C ALA A 205 -4.31 8.28 7.03
N VAL A 206 -5.61 8.57 7.22
CA VAL A 206 -6.08 9.50 8.26
C VAL A 206 -5.78 8.95 9.66
N VAL A 207 -5.96 7.64 9.89
CA VAL A 207 -5.62 6.98 11.16
C VAL A 207 -4.12 7.04 11.45
N ARG A 208 -3.27 6.70 10.47
CA ARG A 208 -1.80 6.76 10.60
C ARG A 208 -1.34 8.19 10.91
N ARG A 209 -1.91 9.18 10.23
CA ARG A 209 -1.61 10.60 10.50
C ARG A 209 -1.98 10.99 11.94
N ARG A 210 -3.18 10.61 12.41
CA ARG A 210 -3.61 10.87 13.80
C ARG A 210 -2.73 10.19 14.84
N LEU A 211 -2.30 8.97 14.56
CA LEU A 211 -1.47 8.17 15.47
C LEU A 211 0.03 8.41 15.27
N GLY A 212 0.44 9.33 14.40
CA GLY A 212 1.86 9.57 14.10
C GLY A 212 2.61 8.33 13.58
N LEU A 213 1.91 7.41 12.91
CA LEU A 213 2.47 6.17 12.32
C LEU A 213 2.84 6.36 10.84
N MET A 214 3.12 7.60 10.43
CA MET A 214 3.43 7.92 9.05
C MET A 214 4.84 7.44 8.66
N ASP A 215 5.73 7.32 9.66
CA ASP A 215 7.08 6.73 9.55
C ASP A 215 7.06 5.20 9.60
N ALA A 216 5.91 4.52 9.49
CA ALA A 216 5.85 3.07 9.47
C ALA A 216 6.17 2.55 8.09
#